data_AF-A0A7V9CS46-F1
#
_entry.id   AF-A0A7V9CS46-F1
#
_cell.length_a   1.000
_cell.length_b   1.000
_cell.length_c   1.000
_cell.angle_alpha   90.00
_cell.angle_beta   90.00
_cell.angle_gamma   90.00
#
_symmetry.space_group_name_H-M   'P 1'
#
loop_
_entity.id
_entity.type
_entity.pdbx_description
1 polymer ?
#
loop_
_entity_poly.entity_id
_entity_poly.type
_entity_poly.pdbx_seq_one_letter_code
_entity_poly.pdbx_strand_id
1 'polypeptide(L)'
;MSDLRLVGLETTTPGEDVLDAYSRTVSAVAERLAPSVANLRVFRRGRGGRTFHGGGSGVAITPDGFIVTSAHVVGRAHGPVRASFVDGRELDAEVV
;
A
#
# COMPACT_ATOMS: atom_id res chain seq x y z
N MET A 1 -38.64 34.24 -23.82
CA MET A 1 -39.05 33.52 -22.60
C MET A 1 -38.53 32.09 -22.75
N SER A 2 -37.23 31.89 -22.54
CA SER A 2 -36.60 31.44 -21.29
C SER A 2 -36.34 29.93 -21.37
N ASP A 3 -35.05 29.59 -21.43
CA ASP A 3 -34.45 28.26 -21.55
C ASP A 3 -35.12 27.19 -20.67
N LEU A 4 -35.62 26.15 -21.32
CA LEU A 4 -35.85 24.86 -20.68
C LEU A 4 -34.49 24.19 -20.53
N ARG A 5 -33.82 24.43 -19.39
CA ARG A 5 -32.63 23.67 -18.99
C ARG A 5 -33.03 22.21 -18.86
N LEU A 6 -32.71 21.40 -19.87
CA LEU A 6 -32.54 19.96 -19.72
C LEU A 6 -31.44 19.76 -18.68
N VAL A 7 -31.83 19.55 -17.43
CA VAL A 7 -30.96 18.91 -16.45
C VAL A 7 -30.75 17.50 -17.02
N GLY A 8 -29.57 17.26 -17.59
CA GLY A 8 -29.19 15.94 -18.08
C GLY A 8 -29.33 14.95 -16.93
N LEU A 9 -30.32 14.06 -17.03
CA LEU A 9 -30.30 12.83 -16.27
C LEU A 9 -29.13 12.05 -16.86
N GLU A 10 -28.00 12.09 -16.17
CA GLU A 10 -26.88 11.18 -16.45
C GLU A 10 -27.43 9.78 -16.15
N THR A 11 -27.99 9.14 -17.16
CA THR A 11 -28.50 7.77 -17.05
C THR A 11 -27.28 6.88 -17.03
N THR A 12 -26.69 6.73 -15.84
CA THR A 12 -25.69 5.70 -15.59
C THR A 12 -26.31 4.38 -16.02
N THR A 13 -25.67 3.73 -16.98
CA THR A 13 -26.11 2.41 -17.44
C THR A 13 -25.91 1.41 -16.30
N PRO A 14 -26.68 0.32 -16.22
CA PRO A 14 -26.54 -0.65 -15.13
C PRO A 14 -25.11 -1.20 -14.95
N GLY A 15 -24.31 -1.24 -16.02
CA GLY A 15 -22.90 -1.62 -15.96
C GLY A 15 -22.01 -0.55 -15.32
N GLU A 16 -22.28 0.73 -15.59
CA GLU A 16 -21.55 1.85 -14.96
C GLU A 16 -21.88 1.94 -13.47
N ASP A 17 -23.13 1.67 -13.06
CA ASP A 17 -23.52 1.61 -11.64
C ASP A 17 -22.75 0.51 -10.89
N VAL A 18 -22.59 -0.66 -11.52
CA VAL A 18 -21.82 -1.79 -10.95
C VAL A 18 -20.33 -1.44 -10.83
N LEU A 19 -19.76 -0.80 -11.86
CA LEU A 19 -18.35 -0.40 -11.84
C LEU A 19 -18.09 0.71 -10.82
N ASP A 20 -19.00 1.66 -10.66
CA ASP A 20 -18.93 2.71 -9.64
C ASP A 20 -19.04 2.09 -8.23
N ALA A 21 -20.02 1.21 -8.00
CA ALA A 21 -20.15 0.50 -6.72
C ALA A 21 -18.89 -0.33 -6.39
N TYR A 22 -18.32 -1.01 -7.39
CA TYR A 22 -17.05 -1.73 -7.25
C TYR A 22 -15.90 -0.78 -6.90
N SER A 23 -15.76 0.33 -7.63
CA SER A 23 -14.69 1.32 -7.41
C SER A 23 -14.75 1.92 -6.00
N ARG A 24 -15.95 2.29 -5.53
CA ARG A 24 -16.17 2.76 -4.16
C ARG A 24 -15.76 1.71 -3.12
N THR A 25 -16.11 0.44 -3.37
CA THR A 25 -15.77 -0.67 -2.48
C THR A 25 -14.25 -0.88 -2.39
N VAL A 26 -13.56 -0.95 -3.54
CA VAL A 26 -12.10 -1.13 -3.58
C VAL A 26 -11.38 0.04 -2.90
N SER A 27 -11.82 1.27 -3.18
CA SER A 27 -11.25 2.47 -2.58
C SER A 27 -11.41 2.48 -1.05
N ALA A 28 -12.61 2.16 -0.55
CA ALA A 28 -12.87 2.09 0.88
C ALA A 28 -12.04 1.00 1.59
N VAL A 29 -11.81 -0.15 0.94
CA VAL A 29 -10.93 -1.20 1.48
C VAL A 29 -9.49 -0.73 1.52
N ALA A 30 -9.00 -0.08 0.46
CA ALA A 30 -7.64 0.46 0.40
C ALA A 30 -7.41 1.51 1.49
N GLU A 31 -8.33 2.46 1.66
CA GLU A 31 -8.28 3.48 2.72
C GLU A 31 -8.24 2.84 4.11
N ARG A 32 -9.06 1.83 4.35
CA ARG A 32 -9.14 1.14 5.64
C ARG A 32 -7.88 0.34 5.96
N LEU A 33 -7.21 -0.22 4.95
CA LEU A 33 -6.02 -1.05 5.14
C LEU A 33 -4.70 -0.27 5.06
N ALA A 34 -4.70 0.93 4.48
CA ALA A 34 -3.49 1.74 4.31
C ALA A 34 -2.65 1.90 5.60
N PRO A 35 -3.22 2.13 6.79
CA PRO A 35 -2.44 2.25 8.03
C PRO A 35 -1.70 0.97 8.45
N SER A 36 -2.12 -0.19 7.96
CA SER A 36 -1.48 -1.49 8.27
C SER A 36 -0.38 -1.88 7.28
N VAL A 37 -0.20 -1.12 6.19
CA VAL A 37 0.80 -1.42 5.16
C VAL A 37 2.04 -0.58 5.37
N ALA A 38 3.20 -1.24 5.43
CA ALA A 38 4.49 -0.61 5.54
C ALA A 38 5.28 -0.71 4.23
N ASN A 39 6.00 0.35 3.87
CA ASN A 39 7.11 0.29 2.93
C ASN A 39 8.33 -0.28 3.65
N LEU A 40 8.84 -1.42 3.19
CA LEU A 40 10.03 -2.08 3.70
C LEU A 40 11.24 -1.69 2.86
N ARG A 41 12.21 -1.04 3.49
CA ARG A 41 13.53 -0.77 2.92
C ARG A 41 14.54 -1.76 3.48
N VAL A 42 15.14 -2.54 2.59
CA VAL A 42 16.09 -3.59 2.92
C VAL A 42 17.48 -3.16 2.50
N PHE A 43 18.39 -3.06 3.47
CA PHE A 43 19.77 -2.66 3.20
C PHE A 43 20.63 -3.90 2.93
N ARG A 44 21.31 -3.90 1.76
CA ARG A 44 22.25 -4.96 1.39
C ARG A 44 23.67 -4.41 1.29
N ARG A 45 24.63 -5.06 1.94
CA ARG A 45 26.06 -4.81 1.70
C ARG A 45 26.46 -5.46 0.38
N GLY A 46 26.79 -4.64 -0.63
CA GLY A 46 27.42 -5.09 -1.86
C GLY A 46 28.94 -5.24 -1.72
N ARG A 47 29.56 -5.98 -2.65
CA ARG A 47 31.02 -6.05 -2.77
C ARG A 47 31.57 -4.65 -3.12
N GLY A 48 32.50 -4.13 -2.34
CA GLY A 48 33.10 -2.81 -2.55
C GLY A 48 32.41 -1.62 -1.85
N GLY A 49 31.65 -1.85 -0.78
CA GLY A 49 31.09 -0.78 0.06
C GLY A 49 29.83 -0.11 -0.49
N ARG A 50 29.32 -0.54 -1.65
CA ARG A 50 28.05 -0.05 -2.20
C ARG A 50 26.88 -0.67 -1.44
N THR A 51 26.03 0.18 -0.86
CA THR A 51 24.75 -0.23 -0.26
C THR A 51 23.69 -0.30 -1.36
N PHE A 52 23.12 -1.49 -1.57
CA PHE A 52 21.96 -1.63 -2.46
C PHE A 52 20.69 -1.57 -1.62
N HIS A 53 19.72 -0.77 -2.08
CA HIS A 53 18.39 -0.69 -1.50
C HIS A 53 17.48 -1.66 -2.26
N GLY A 54 17.16 -2.79 -1.64
CA GLY A 54 15.99 -3.57 -2.01
C GLY A 54 14.77 -3.04 -1.25
N GLY A 55 13.57 -3.29 -1.74
CA GLY A 55 12.38 -2.90 -1.00
C GLY A 55 11.13 -3.58 -1.52
N GLY A 56 10.06 -3.43 -0.76
CA GLY A 56 8.74 -3.99 -1.04
C GLY A 56 7.76 -3.57 0.05
N SER A 57 6.56 -4.14 0.02
CA SER A 57 5.56 -3.86 1.05
C SER A 57 5.52 -4.97 2.09
N GLY A 58 5.10 -4.63 3.30
CA GLY A 58 4.72 -5.57 4.35
C GLY A 58 3.37 -5.19 4.94
N VAL A 59 2.65 -6.17 5.48
CA VAL A 59 1.37 -5.94 6.16
C VAL A 59 1.52 -6.31 7.63
N ALA A 60 1.24 -5.36 8.52
CA ALA A 60 1.14 -5.61 9.95
C ALA A 60 -0.08 -6.50 10.23
N ILE A 61 0.17 -7.66 10.84
CA ILE A 61 -0.85 -8.67 11.15
C ILE A 61 -1.18 -8.72 12.64
N THR A 62 -0.38 -8.09 13.49
CA THR A 62 -0.61 -8.03 14.93
C THR A 62 -0.27 -6.64 15.51
N PRO A 63 -0.90 -6.24 16.63
CA PRO A 63 -0.62 -4.96 17.29
C PRO A 63 0.79 -4.86 17.90
N ASP A 64 1.41 -5.99 18.24
CA ASP A 64 2.76 -6.08 18.82
C ASP A 64 3.89 -6.05 17.77
N GLY A 65 3.55 -5.89 16.48
CA GLY A 65 4.52 -5.48 15.45
C GLY A 65 4.95 -6.57 14.47
N PHE A 66 4.26 -7.71 14.39
CA PHE A 66 4.55 -8.71 13.35
C PHE A 66 4.05 -8.23 11.98
N ILE A 67 4.95 -8.29 11.00
CA ILE A 67 4.70 -7.89 9.62
C ILE A 67 4.99 -9.08 8.69
N VAL A 68 4.07 -9.36 7.77
CA VAL A 68 4.26 -10.38 6.73
C VAL A 68 4.64 -9.71 5.42
N THR A 69 5.62 -10.28 4.72
CA THR A 69 6.03 -9.87 3.36
C THR A 69 6.41 -11.08 2.53
N SER A 70 6.64 -10.87 1.24
CA SER A 70 7.16 -11.92 0.36
C SER A 70 8.62 -12.22 0.70
N ALA A 71 8.98 -13.51 0.68
CA ALA A 71 10.35 -13.95 0.98
C ALA A 71 11.41 -13.27 0.11
N HIS A 72 11.12 -12.94 -1.15
CA HIS A 72 12.09 -12.27 -2.04
C HIS A 72 12.42 -10.83 -1.63
N VAL A 73 11.56 -10.17 -0.84
CA VAL A 73 11.79 -8.81 -0.31
C VAL A 73 12.97 -8.86 0.67
N VAL A 74 12.91 -9.81 1.62
CA VAL A 74 13.88 -9.94 2.72
C VAL A 74 14.94 -11.02 2.51
N GLY A 75 14.80 -11.91 1.53
CA GLY A 75 15.61 -13.12 1.36
C GLY A 75 17.08 -12.90 0.97
N ARG A 76 17.49 -11.65 0.75
CA ARG A 76 18.91 -11.25 0.61
C ARG A 76 19.24 -10.06 1.52
N ALA A 77 18.44 -9.84 2.56
CA ALA A 77 18.76 -8.88 3.60
C ALA A 77 20.01 -9.39 4.35
N HIS A 78 21.07 -8.60 4.33
CA HIS A 78 22.29 -8.85 5.11
C HIS A 78 22.56 -7.68 6.07
N GLY A 79 21.52 -6.92 6.36
CA GLY A 79 21.53 -5.67 7.09
C GLY A 79 20.13 -5.33 7.62
N PRO A 80 19.97 -4.17 8.26
CA PRO A 80 18.70 -3.78 8.86
C PRO A 80 17.57 -3.73 7.83
N VAL A 81 16.34 -3.98 8.29
CA VAL A 81 15.11 -3.69 7.53
C VAL A 81 14.44 -2.51 8.21
N ARG A 82 13.98 -1.53 7.43
CA ARG A 82 13.24 -0.38 7.94
C ARG A 82 11.83 -0.35 7.38
N ALA A 83 10.84 -0.35 8.26
CA ALA A 83 9.42 -0.26 7.94
C ALA A 83 8.96 1.20 8.10
N SER A 84 8.41 1.78 7.04
CA SER A 84 7.84 3.14 7.04
C SER A 84 6.33 3.07 6.77
N PHE A 85 5.53 3.67 7.64
CA PHE A 85 4.07 3.72 7.54
C PHE A 85 3.57 5.07 7.02
N VAL A 86 2.33 5.10 6.53
CA VAL A 86 1.69 6.30 5.97
C VAL A 86 1.46 7.41 7.00
N ASP A 87 1.46 7.08 8.28
CA ASP A 87 1.37 8.04 9.40
C ASP A 87 2.74 8.64 9.79
N GLY A 88 3.81 8.30 9.06
CA GLY A 88 5.16 8.79 9.29
C GLY A 88 5.97 7.98 10.31
N ARG A 89 5.41 6.94 10.94
CA ARG A 89 6.20 6.05 11.80
C ARG A 89 7.26 5.32 10.98
N GLU A 90 8.49 5.30 11.50
CA GLU A 90 9.58 4.48 10.99
C GLU A 90 10.09 3.55 12.09
N LEU A 91 10.10 2.25 11.81
CA LEU A 91 10.53 1.22 12.74
C LEU A 91 11.64 0.38 12.12
N ASP A 92 12.63 0.01 12.92
CA ASP A 92 13.56 -1.03 12.53
C ASP A 92 12.87 -2.39 12.71
N ALA A 93 13.08 -3.29 11.77
CA ALA A 93 12.48 -4.62 11.73
C ALA A 93 13.56 -5.69 11.65
N GLU A 94 13.30 -6.80 12.33
CA GLU A 94 14.11 -8.01 12.30
C GLU A 94 13.36 -9.10 11.52
N VAL A 95 14.10 -9.89 10.75
CA VAL A 95 13.56 -11.05 10.05
C VAL A 95 13.62 -12.23 11.03
N VAL A 96 12.45 -12.75 11.40
CA VAL A 96 12.27 -13.88 12.32
C VAL A 96 11.92 -15.18 11.61
#